data_AF-A0A6L2ZLC4-F1
#
_entry.id   AF-A0A6L2ZLC4-F1
#
_cell.length_a   1.000
_cell.length_b   1.000
_cell.length_c   1.000
_cell.angle_alpha   90.00
_cell.angle_beta   90.00
_cell.angle_gamma   90.00
#
_symmetry.space_group_name_H-M   'P 1'
#
loop_
_entity.id
_entity.type
_entity.pdbx_description
1 polymer ?
#
loop_
_entity_poly.entity_id
_entity_poly.type
_entity_poly.pdbx_seq_one_letter_code
_entity_poly.pdbx_strand_id
1 'polypeptide(L)'
;MTERNLHENSGIESNNQRHDYNEIKKSQAHYQEQLNSIQNSLEEWELLKEINQKIHRYIEKYPLVGSDEVKHLRSEEIKQLLVQNQQRNQELALMPELRQEIPKKIHFVWLGKLGTIQQEYIRTWNEINKGENYTTTIWYDQNALLVHELNKRIKAFAKKINQLNFTPDAYTNALIVI
;
A
#
# COMPACT_ATOMS: atom_id res chain seq x y z
N MET A 1 22.35 -34.58 -15.75
CA MET A 1 21.68 -34.72 -14.44
C MET A 1 20.88 -33.45 -14.19
N THR A 2 19.70 -33.28 -14.81
CA THR A 2 18.92 -32.04 -14.66
C THR A 2 17.42 -32.22 -14.96
N GLU A 3 16.79 -33.33 -14.57
CA GLU A 3 15.35 -33.54 -14.79
C GLU A 3 14.56 -33.87 -13.50
N ARG A 4 15.23 -34.06 -12.36
CA ARG A 4 14.53 -34.42 -11.10
C ARG A 4 13.95 -33.23 -10.33
N ASN A 5 14.45 -32.00 -10.53
CA ASN A 5 14.02 -30.84 -9.74
C ASN A 5 12.69 -30.20 -10.21
N LEU A 6 12.23 -30.48 -11.44
CA LEU A 6 11.01 -29.85 -11.98
C LEU A 6 9.72 -30.53 -11.47
N HIS A 7 9.76 -31.85 -11.24
CA HIS A 7 8.59 -32.60 -10.76
C HIS A 7 8.32 -32.45 -9.26
N GLU A 8 9.36 -32.30 -8.43
CA GLU A 8 9.18 -32.04 -7.00
C GLU A 8 8.60 -30.63 -6.74
N ASN A 9 9.06 -29.62 -7.48
CA ASN A 9 8.58 -28.25 -7.31
C ASN A 9 7.11 -28.10 -7.69
N SER A 10 6.64 -28.77 -8.76
CA SER A 10 5.24 -28.67 -9.18
C SER A 10 4.27 -29.36 -8.20
N GLY A 11 4.72 -30.41 -7.53
CA GLY A 11 3.97 -31.08 -6.46
C GLY A 11 3.82 -30.22 -5.20
N ILE A 12 4.89 -29.52 -4.80
CA ILE A 12 4.90 -28.61 -3.65
C ILE A 12 4.06 -27.36 -3.93
N GLU A 13 4.17 -26.76 -5.11
CA GLU A 13 3.34 -25.61 -5.52
C GLU A 13 1.85 -25.97 -5.56
N SER A 14 1.49 -27.15 -6.06
CA SER A 14 0.11 -27.65 -6.09
C SER A 14 -0.48 -27.86 -4.69
N ASN A 15 0.32 -28.40 -3.75
CA ASN A 15 -0.10 -28.59 -2.36
C ASN A 15 -0.30 -27.25 -1.64
N ASN A 16 0.61 -26.29 -1.82
CA ASN A 16 0.49 -24.96 -1.24
C ASN A 16 -0.74 -24.22 -1.78
N GLN A 17 -0.98 -24.30 -3.09
CA GLN A 17 -2.17 -23.71 -3.71
C GLN A 17 -3.46 -24.32 -3.13
N ARG A 18 -3.49 -25.63 -2.92
CA ARG A 18 -4.65 -26.31 -2.32
C ARG A 18 -4.85 -25.89 -0.87
N HIS A 19 -3.78 -25.76 -0.09
CA HIS A 19 -3.84 -25.28 1.29
C HIS A 19 -4.41 -23.86 1.36
N ASP A 20 -3.83 -22.92 0.60
CA ASP A 20 -4.26 -21.51 0.60
C ASP A 20 -5.72 -21.36 0.12
N TYR A 21 -6.13 -22.15 -0.89
CA TYR A 21 -7.53 -22.23 -1.31
C TYR A 21 -8.46 -22.72 -0.19
N ASN A 22 -8.07 -23.79 0.52
CA ASN A 22 -8.88 -24.34 1.61
C ASN A 22 -9.02 -23.36 2.78
N GLU A 23 -7.98 -22.58 3.09
CA GLU A 23 -8.05 -21.54 4.12
C GLU A 23 -9.04 -20.42 3.75
N ILE A 24 -9.12 -20.04 2.48
CA ILE A 24 -10.15 -19.10 1.99
C ILE A 24 -11.53 -19.71 2.17
N LYS A 25 -11.74 -20.97 1.76
CA LYS A 25 -13.03 -21.65 1.89
C LYS A 25 -13.46 -21.81 3.35
N LYS A 26 -12.52 -22.11 4.25
CA LYS A 26 -12.77 -22.18 5.70
C LYS A 26 -13.20 -20.82 6.25
N SER A 27 -12.52 -19.75 5.85
CA SER A 27 -12.88 -18.38 6.25
C SER A 27 -14.25 -17.99 5.73
N GLN A 28 -14.57 -18.36 4.49
CA GLN A 28 -15.90 -18.14 3.92
C GLN A 28 -16.99 -18.93 4.66
N ALA A 29 -16.74 -20.20 4.99
CA ALA A 29 -17.69 -21.01 5.74
C ALA A 29 -17.97 -20.40 7.13
N HIS A 30 -16.92 -19.97 7.83
CA HIS A 30 -17.05 -19.28 9.11
C HIS A 30 -17.90 -18.00 9.01
N TYR A 31 -17.66 -17.18 7.99
CA TYR A 31 -18.49 -16.01 7.71
C TYR A 31 -19.97 -16.37 7.48
N GLN A 32 -20.25 -17.41 6.69
CA GLN A 32 -21.64 -17.86 6.44
C GLN A 32 -22.34 -18.38 7.71
N GLU A 33 -21.62 -19.08 8.59
CA GLU A 33 -22.14 -19.55 9.88
C GLU A 33 -22.53 -18.38 10.80
N GLN A 34 -21.73 -17.32 10.80
CA GLN A 34 -21.96 -16.15 11.64
C GLN A 34 -22.92 -15.12 11.04
N LEU A 35 -23.16 -15.16 9.72
CA LEU A 35 -23.85 -14.13 8.96
C LEU A 35 -25.14 -13.63 9.64
N ASN A 36 -26.00 -14.55 10.09
CA ASN A 36 -27.27 -14.18 10.74
C ASN A 36 -27.08 -13.33 12.01
N SER A 37 -25.97 -13.48 12.72
CA SER A 37 -25.67 -12.76 13.96
C SER A 37 -24.93 -11.44 13.74
N ILE A 38 -24.17 -11.33 12.64
CA ILE A 38 -23.28 -10.19 12.36
C ILE A 38 -23.75 -9.34 11.19
N GLN A 39 -24.88 -9.66 10.56
CA GLN A 39 -25.34 -8.97 9.36
C GLN A 39 -25.48 -7.46 9.58
N ASN A 40 -25.02 -6.67 8.62
CA ASN A 40 -25.01 -5.21 8.61
C ASN A 40 -24.20 -4.61 9.77
N SER A 41 -23.14 -5.29 10.21
CA SER A 41 -22.28 -4.83 11.31
C SER A 41 -20.85 -4.56 10.86
N LEU A 42 -20.07 -3.89 11.72
CA LEU A 42 -18.63 -3.73 11.53
C LEU A 42 -17.89 -5.07 11.56
N GLU A 43 -18.42 -6.05 12.31
CA GLU A 43 -17.85 -7.41 12.38
C GLU A 43 -17.98 -8.13 11.03
N GLU A 44 -19.12 -8.01 10.34
CA GLU A 44 -19.27 -8.51 8.97
C GLU A 44 -18.23 -7.88 8.02
N TRP A 45 -18.04 -6.56 8.11
CA TRP A 45 -17.08 -5.85 7.28
C TRP A 45 -15.64 -6.32 7.49
N GLU A 46 -15.21 -6.51 8.74
CA GLU A 46 -13.86 -6.99 9.06
C GLU A 46 -13.63 -8.42 8.56
N LEU A 47 -14.61 -9.32 8.70
CA LEU A 47 -14.49 -10.69 8.17
C LEU A 47 -14.38 -10.72 6.65
N LEU A 48 -15.25 -9.97 5.95
CA LEU A 48 -15.21 -9.88 4.48
C LEU A 48 -13.89 -9.28 3.98
N LYS A 49 -13.35 -8.29 4.70
CA LYS A 49 -12.03 -7.70 4.43
C LYS A 49 -10.90 -8.72 4.63
N GLU A 50 -10.92 -9.51 5.70
CA GLU A 50 -9.94 -10.58 5.92
C GLU A 50 -9.98 -11.61 4.78
N ILE A 51 -11.18 -12.04 4.38
CA ILE A 51 -11.36 -12.98 3.27
C ILE A 51 -10.82 -12.38 1.96
N ASN A 52 -11.15 -11.13 1.65
CA ASN A 52 -10.63 -10.45 0.46
C ASN A 52 -9.10 -10.35 0.46
N GLN A 53 -8.46 -10.07 1.61
CA GLN A 53 -7.01 -10.08 1.71
C GLN A 53 -6.41 -11.46 1.40
N LYS A 54 -7.03 -12.53 1.91
CA LYS A 54 -6.59 -13.91 1.59
C LYS A 54 -6.74 -14.21 0.11
N ILE A 55 -7.86 -13.79 -0.50
CA ILE A 55 -8.09 -13.94 -1.95
C ILE A 55 -7.05 -13.18 -2.77
N HIS A 56 -6.77 -11.91 -2.44
CA HIS A 56 -5.78 -11.11 -3.16
C HIS A 56 -4.39 -11.76 -3.08
N ARG A 57 -3.96 -12.21 -1.90
CA ARG A 57 -2.69 -12.94 -1.74
C ARG A 57 -2.66 -14.23 -2.57
N TYR A 58 -3.78 -14.96 -2.62
CA TYR A 58 -3.89 -16.17 -3.45
C TYR A 58 -3.74 -15.86 -4.94
N ILE A 59 -4.43 -14.83 -5.44
CA ILE A 59 -4.36 -14.42 -6.85
C ILE A 59 -2.96 -13.92 -7.23
N GLU A 60 -2.31 -13.17 -6.34
CA GLU A 60 -0.92 -12.71 -6.53
C GLU A 60 0.07 -13.87 -6.58
N LYS A 61 -0.08 -14.84 -5.68
CA LYS A 61 0.82 -16.00 -5.56
C LYS A 61 0.58 -17.06 -6.63
N TYR A 62 -0.66 -17.20 -7.08
CA TYR A 62 -1.09 -18.17 -8.09
C TYR A 62 -1.82 -17.43 -9.23
N PRO A 63 -1.07 -16.77 -10.13
CA PRO A 63 -1.65 -16.13 -11.30
C PRO A 63 -2.57 -17.12 -12.02
N LEU A 64 -3.75 -16.64 -12.40
CA LEU A 64 -4.93 -17.43 -12.81
C LEU A 64 -4.77 -18.10 -14.19
N VAL A 65 -3.67 -18.82 -14.39
CA VAL A 65 -3.29 -19.55 -15.60
C VAL A 65 -3.15 -21.02 -15.22
N GLY A 66 -4.27 -21.74 -15.22
CA GLY A 66 -4.29 -23.18 -15.00
C GLY A 66 -4.43 -23.91 -16.34
N SER A 67 -3.54 -24.84 -16.65
CA SER A 67 -3.70 -25.79 -17.77
C SER A 67 -4.74 -26.86 -17.48
N ASP A 68 -4.97 -27.15 -16.19
CA ASP A 68 -5.78 -28.27 -15.75
C ASP A 68 -7.12 -27.79 -15.20
N GLU A 69 -8.19 -28.52 -15.53
CA GLU A 69 -9.58 -28.19 -15.22
C GLU A 69 -9.81 -27.86 -13.73
N VAL A 70 -9.17 -28.61 -12.81
CA VAL A 70 -9.29 -28.40 -11.35
C VAL A 70 -8.63 -27.09 -10.90
N LYS A 71 -7.53 -26.66 -11.53
CA LYS A 71 -6.90 -25.36 -11.24
C LYS A 71 -7.73 -24.22 -11.80
N HIS A 72 -8.32 -24.41 -12.98
CA HIS A 72 -9.22 -23.45 -13.60
C HIS A 72 -10.50 -23.24 -12.77
N LEU A 73 -11.15 -24.32 -12.33
CA LEU A 73 -12.37 -24.24 -11.50
C LEU A 73 -12.12 -23.49 -10.19
N ARG A 74 -11.05 -23.82 -9.45
CA ARG A 74 -10.68 -23.10 -8.22
C ARG A 74 -10.41 -21.63 -8.47
N SER A 75 -9.74 -21.31 -9.58
CA SER A 75 -9.42 -19.94 -9.98
C SER A 75 -10.70 -19.13 -10.25
N GLU A 76 -11.68 -19.74 -10.91
CA GLU A 76 -12.96 -19.10 -11.19
C GLU A 76 -13.80 -18.91 -9.93
N GLU A 77 -13.90 -19.93 -9.07
CA GLU A 77 -14.59 -19.81 -7.78
C GLU A 77 -14.02 -18.68 -6.91
N ILE A 78 -12.69 -18.54 -6.87
CA ILE A 78 -12.03 -17.48 -6.10
C ILE A 78 -12.33 -16.09 -6.68
N LYS A 79 -12.37 -15.93 -8.01
CA LYS A 79 -12.78 -14.67 -8.65
C LYS A 79 -14.23 -14.32 -8.31
N GLN A 80 -15.14 -15.29 -8.44
CA GLN A 80 -16.55 -15.08 -8.13
C GLN A 80 -16.75 -14.69 -6.68
N LEU A 81 -16.04 -15.35 -5.75
CA LEU A 81 -16.08 -15.00 -4.35
C LEU A 81 -15.58 -13.57 -4.09
N LEU A 82 -14.49 -13.16 -4.74
CA LEU A 82 -13.98 -11.78 -4.62
C LEU A 82 -15.03 -10.76 -5.05
N VAL A 83 -15.67 -10.98 -6.21
CA VAL A 83 -16.71 -10.10 -6.73
C VAL A 83 -17.89 -10.00 -5.77
N GLN A 84 -18.35 -11.13 -5.24
CA GLN A 84 -19.44 -11.16 -4.25
C GLN A 84 -19.10 -10.39 -2.98
N ASN A 85 -17.90 -10.61 -2.43
CA ASN A 85 -17.48 -9.94 -1.20
C ASN A 85 -17.24 -8.44 -1.43
N GLN A 86 -16.74 -8.04 -2.60
CA GLN A 86 -16.58 -6.63 -2.95
C GLN A 86 -17.94 -5.93 -3.07
N GLN A 87 -18.91 -6.58 -3.72
CA GLN A 87 -20.28 -6.07 -3.80
C GLN A 87 -20.89 -5.89 -2.41
N ARG A 88 -20.73 -6.89 -1.53
CA ARG A 88 -21.25 -6.81 -0.16
C ARG A 88 -20.58 -5.71 0.66
N ASN A 89 -19.26 -5.56 0.54
CA ASN A 89 -18.53 -4.47 1.19
C ASN A 89 -18.98 -3.08 0.71
N GLN A 90 -19.35 -2.92 -0.57
CA GLN A 90 -19.90 -1.67 -1.09
C GLN A 90 -21.26 -1.37 -0.46
N GLU A 91 -22.13 -2.36 -0.30
CA GLU A 91 -23.42 -2.20 0.38
C GLU A 91 -23.22 -1.75 1.84
N LEU A 92 -22.32 -2.41 2.57
CA LEU A 92 -21.98 -2.06 3.95
C LEU A 92 -21.41 -0.63 4.05
N ALA A 93 -20.56 -0.22 3.10
CA ALA A 93 -19.99 1.13 3.10
C ALA A 93 -21.04 2.25 2.92
N LEU A 94 -22.20 1.93 2.32
CA LEU A 94 -23.29 2.89 2.15
C LEU A 94 -24.16 3.03 3.40
N MET A 95 -24.14 2.05 4.32
CA MET A 95 -24.93 2.03 5.54
C MET A 95 -24.53 3.15 6.49
N PRO A 96 -25.43 4.11 6.82
CA PRO A 96 -25.13 5.21 7.72
C PRO A 96 -24.64 4.76 9.10
N GLU A 97 -25.14 3.64 9.60
CA GLU A 97 -24.84 3.08 10.92
C GLU A 97 -23.40 2.58 11.05
N LEU A 98 -22.78 2.24 9.91
CA LEU A 98 -21.39 1.79 9.82
C LEU A 98 -20.42 2.93 9.52
N ARG A 99 -20.93 4.16 9.30
CA ARG A 99 -20.06 5.32 9.07
C ARG A 99 -19.43 5.75 10.38
N GLN A 100 -18.11 5.61 10.44
CA GLN A 100 -17.34 6.20 11.51
C GLN A 100 -17.17 7.70 11.23
N GLU A 101 -17.43 8.54 12.24
CA GLU A 101 -17.06 9.95 12.16
C GLU A 101 -15.55 10.09 12.00
N ILE A 102 -15.13 10.78 10.94
CA ILE A 102 -13.73 11.12 10.73
C ILE A 102 -13.36 12.21 11.74
N PRO A 103 -12.32 12.02 12.58
CA PRO A 103 -11.88 13.05 13.50
C PRO A 103 -11.61 14.36 12.74
N LYS A 104 -12.13 15.48 13.24
CA LYS A 104 -11.98 16.79 12.63
C LYS A 104 -10.56 17.33 12.82
N LYS A 105 -9.60 16.71 12.15
CA LYS A 105 -8.17 17.01 12.23
C LYS A 105 -7.60 17.09 10.82
N ILE A 106 -6.93 18.20 10.52
CA ILE A 106 -6.18 18.39 9.26
C ILE A 106 -4.71 18.32 9.59
N HIS A 107 -3.99 17.41 8.96
CA HIS A 107 -2.55 17.22 9.16
C HIS A 107 -1.79 17.66 7.91
N PHE A 108 -0.89 18.64 8.09
CA PHE A 108 0.14 18.99 7.11
C PHE A 108 1.47 18.41 7.57
N VAL A 109 2.29 17.97 6.62
CA VAL A 109 3.66 17.52 6.90
C VAL A 109 4.61 18.38 6.09
N TRP A 110 5.62 18.94 6.75
CA TRP A 110 6.63 19.76 6.11
C TRP A 110 8.03 19.46 6.62
N LEU A 111 8.95 19.20 5.70
CA LEU A 111 10.36 18.94 5.99
C LEU A 111 11.21 19.99 5.27
N GLY A 112 12.03 20.72 6.02
CA GLY A 112 12.84 21.82 5.52
C GLY A 112 12.17 23.20 5.65
N LYS A 113 12.50 24.14 4.76
CA LYS A 113 12.02 25.53 4.84
C LYS A 113 10.60 25.67 4.30
N LEU A 114 9.67 26.18 5.11
CA LEU A 114 8.27 26.41 4.71
C LEU A 114 8.13 27.76 3.99
N GLY A 115 7.83 27.73 2.69
CA GLY A 115 7.69 28.92 1.85
C GLY A 115 6.33 29.61 1.97
N THR A 116 6.24 30.85 1.49
CA THR A 116 5.04 31.70 1.59
C THR A 116 3.81 31.06 0.96
N ILE A 117 3.94 30.48 -0.24
CA ILE A 117 2.82 29.82 -0.92
C ILE A 117 2.29 28.67 -0.04
N GLN A 118 3.16 27.83 0.52
CA GLN A 118 2.70 26.72 1.36
C GLN A 118 2.02 27.21 2.63
N GLN A 119 2.51 28.30 3.23
CA GLN A 119 1.85 28.93 4.38
C GLN A 119 0.45 29.46 4.03
N GLU A 120 0.30 30.10 2.86
CA GLU A 120 -0.98 30.61 2.38
C GLU A 120 -1.99 29.47 2.16
N TYR A 121 -1.57 28.37 1.53
CA TYR A 121 -2.43 27.20 1.36
C TYR A 121 -2.87 26.60 2.70
N ILE A 122 -1.95 26.45 3.66
CA ILE A 122 -2.29 25.95 5.01
C ILE A 122 -3.27 26.91 5.70
N ARG A 123 -3.05 28.22 5.57
CA ARG A 123 -3.95 29.23 6.12
C ARG A 123 -5.35 29.11 5.54
N THR A 124 -5.48 29.00 4.22
CA THR A 124 -6.79 28.84 3.55
C THR A 124 -7.55 27.63 4.06
N TRP A 125 -6.88 26.47 4.19
CA TRP A 125 -7.49 25.27 4.76
C TRP A 125 -7.94 25.47 6.20
N ASN A 126 -7.12 26.13 7.02
CA ASN A 126 -7.51 26.46 8.39
C ASN A 126 -8.73 27.37 8.40
N GLU A 127 -8.78 28.44 7.59
CA GLU A 127 -9.88 29.41 7.57
C GLU A 127 -11.22 28.80 7.17
N ILE A 128 -11.24 28.00 6.10
CA ILE A 128 -12.47 27.37 5.60
C ILE A 128 -13.06 26.39 6.63
N ASN A 129 -12.20 25.73 7.42
CA ASN A 129 -12.63 24.71 8.38
C ASN A 129 -12.79 25.21 9.82
N LYS A 130 -12.54 26.51 10.09
CA LYS A 130 -12.71 27.13 11.43
C LYS A 130 -14.12 26.94 12.00
N GLY A 131 -15.15 27.05 11.15
CA GLY A 131 -16.55 26.94 11.55
C GLY A 131 -17.00 25.53 11.96
N GLU A 132 -16.21 24.51 11.65
CA GLU A 132 -16.56 23.11 11.89
C GLU A 132 -15.78 22.47 13.05
N ASN A 133 -15.02 23.26 13.82
CA ASN A 133 -14.14 22.82 14.91
C ASN A 133 -13.01 21.86 14.46
N TYR A 134 -12.48 22.04 13.24
CA TYR A 134 -11.28 21.31 12.84
C TYR A 134 -10.03 21.82 13.57
N THR A 135 -9.17 20.90 13.97
CA THR A 135 -7.82 21.22 14.44
C THR A 135 -6.82 21.05 13.32
N THR A 136 -6.06 22.08 12.98
CA THR A 136 -4.95 21.99 12.01
C THR A 136 -3.62 21.77 12.72
N THR A 137 -2.88 20.73 12.34
CA THR A 137 -1.54 20.43 12.86
C THR A 137 -0.53 20.43 11.71
N ILE A 138 0.61 21.10 11.91
CA ILE A 138 1.73 21.07 10.96
C ILE A 138 2.86 20.26 11.62
N TRP A 139 3.11 19.07 11.10
CA TRP A 139 4.20 18.20 11.52
C TRP A 139 5.48 18.61 10.81
N TYR A 140 6.57 18.74 11.56
CA TYR A 140 7.90 19.01 11.04
C TYR A 140 8.95 18.34 11.92
N ASP A 141 10.12 18.07 11.34
CA ASP A 141 11.26 17.57 12.08
C ASP A 141 12.24 18.74 12.34
N GLN A 142 12.38 19.09 13.60
CA GLN A 142 13.29 20.14 14.07
C GLN A 142 14.76 19.84 13.73
N ASN A 143 15.14 18.58 13.63
CA ASN A 143 16.51 18.15 13.37
C ASN A 143 16.83 18.01 11.88
N ALA A 144 15.82 18.05 11.00
CA ALA A 144 15.98 17.81 9.56
C ALA A 144 15.80 19.06 8.68
N LEU A 145 15.84 20.27 9.27
CA LEU A 145 15.56 21.52 8.55
C LEU A 145 16.51 21.79 7.36
N LEU A 146 17.73 21.23 7.38
CA LEU A 146 18.75 21.45 6.35
C LEU A 146 18.90 20.30 5.34
N VAL A 147 18.12 19.22 5.46
CA VAL A 147 18.27 18.03 4.59
C VAL A 147 18.13 18.39 3.11
N HIS A 148 17.19 19.26 2.77
CA HIS A 148 17.00 19.72 1.40
C HIS A 148 18.23 20.50 0.89
N GLU A 149 18.75 21.43 1.68
CA GLU A 149 19.91 22.25 1.31
C GLU A 149 21.18 21.40 1.18
N LEU A 150 21.38 20.45 2.09
CA LEU A 150 22.49 19.49 2.03
C LEU A 150 22.43 18.66 0.75
N ASN A 151 21.25 18.08 0.43
CA ASN A 151 21.05 17.31 -0.79
C ASN A 151 21.30 18.14 -2.05
N LYS A 152 20.87 19.41 -2.06
CA LYS A 152 21.11 20.33 -3.17
C LYS A 152 22.61 20.59 -3.37
N ARG A 153 23.36 20.82 -2.28
CA ARG A 153 24.81 21.03 -2.33
C ARG A 153 25.56 19.79 -2.81
N ILE A 154 25.22 18.61 -2.31
CA ILE A 154 25.83 17.34 -2.75
C ILE A 154 25.60 17.14 -4.25
N LYS A 155 24.36 17.33 -4.73
CA LYS A 155 24.04 17.23 -6.17
C LYS A 155 24.81 18.23 -7.02
N ALA A 156 24.90 19.49 -6.57
CA ALA A 156 25.65 20.52 -7.27
C ALA A 156 27.15 20.18 -7.34
N PHE A 157 27.71 19.68 -6.24
CA PHE A 157 29.11 19.26 -6.18
C PHE A 157 29.39 18.06 -7.09
N ALA A 158 28.56 17.01 -7.04
CA ALA A 158 28.67 15.86 -7.93
C ALA A 158 28.58 16.26 -9.42
N LYS A 159 27.67 17.18 -9.76
CA LYS A 159 27.57 17.72 -11.12
C LYS A 159 28.86 18.42 -11.56
N LYS A 160 29.47 19.22 -10.67
CA LYS A 160 30.74 19.91 -10.95
C LYS A 160 31.88 18.91 -11.16
N ILE A 161 32.01 17.88 -10.32
CA ILE A 161 33.00 16.81 -10.51
C ILE A 161 32.81 16.12 -11.86
N ASN A 162 31.58 15.72 -12.19
CA ASN A 162 31.32 15.08 -13.48
C ASN A 162 31.71 15.99 -14.66
N GLN A 163 31.39 17.28 -14.60
CA GLN A 163 31.78 18.24 -15.63
C GLN A 163 33.30 18.41 -15.76
N LEU A 164 34.05 18.36 -14.66
CA LEU A 164 35.52 18.41 -14.66
C LEU A 164 36.14 17.12 -15.21
N ASN A 165 35.53 15.96 -14.97
CA ASN A 165 35.99 14.67 -15.49
C ASN A 165 35.73 14.47 -17.00
N PHE A 166 34.93 15.35 -17.63
CA PHE A 166 34.71 15.38 -19.08
C PHE A 166 35.59 16.42 -19.83
N THR A 167 36.46 17.16 -19.12
CA THR A 167 37.50 17.99 -19.76
C THR A 167 38.83 17.24 -19.74
N PRO A 168 39.44 16.91 -20.90
CA PRO A 168 40.64 16.06 -21.00
C PRO A 168 41.87 16.52 -20.19
N ASP A 169 41.92 17.79 -19.75
CA ASP A 169 43.14 18.39 -19.19
C ASP A 169 43.12 18.57 -17.65
N ALA A 170 42.12 18.05 -16.93
CA ALA A 170 41.93 18.36 -15.50
C ALA A 170 42.77 17.50 -14.51
N TYR A 171 43.70 16.67 -14.97
CA TYR A 171 44.42 15.71 -14.12
C TYR A 171 45.69 16.22 -13.43
N THR A 172 46.06 17.50 -13.52
CA THR A 172 47.39 17.93 -13.01
C THR A 172 47.43 18.61 -11.65
N ASN A 173 46.32 19.11 -11.06
CA ASN A 173 46.45 20.02 -9.89
C ASN A 173 45.46 19.81 -8.71
N ALA A 174 44.78 18.68 -8.59
CA ALA A 174 43.98 18.41 -7.39
C ALA A 174 44.82 17.74 -6.29
N LEU A 175 45.73 18.51 -5.70
CA LEU A 175 46.36 18.17 -4.41
C LEU A 175 45.27 18.20 -3.33
N ILE A 176 44.94 17.02 -2.81
CA ILE A 176 44.10 16.86 -1.61
C ILE A 176 44.95 17.30 -0.43
N VAL A 177 44.60 18.46 0.16
CA VAL A 177 45.01 18.79 1.53
C VAL A 177 43.88 18.31 2.44
N ILE A 178 44.18 17.28 3.22
CA ILE A 178 43.37 16.81 4.35
C ILE A 178 43.64 17.72 5.54
#